data_AF-A0A837NF61-F1
#
_entry.id   AF-A0A837NF61-F1
#
_cell.length_a   1.000
_cell.length_b   1.000
_cell.length_c   1.000
_cell.angle_alpha   90.00
_cell.angle_beta   90.00
_cell.angle_gamma   90.00
#
_symmetry.space_group_name_H-M   'P 1'
#
loop_
_entity.id
_entity.type
_entity.pdbx_description
1 polymer ?
#
loop_
_entity_poly.entity_id
_entity_poly.type
_entity_poly.pdbx_seq_one_letter_code
_entity_poly.pdbx_strand_id
1 'polypeptide(L)' 'MTFWLDEKAIAQWWHDTPNGKRGRDLTYSDQAIVTFMMLQAVYKLSLRSTEGFLNSLFNLMNVPLKSPDYSSVSKRARTV' A
#
# COMPACT_ATOMS: atom_id res chain seq x y z
N MET A 1 -1.61 6.27 -19.73
CA MET A 1 -1.86 5.00 -19.01
C MET A 1 -3.04 5.24 -18.10
N THR A 2 -4.01 4.33 -18.07
CA THR A 2 -5.25 4.49 -17.31
C THR A 2 -5.22 3.55 -16.12
N PHE A 3 -5.45 4.06 -14.92
CA PHE A 3 -5.55 3.27 -13.69
C PHE A 3 -7.01 3.20 -13.26
N TRP A 4 -7.44 2.01 -12.86
CA TRP A 4 -8.74 1.77 -12.25
C TRP A 4 -8.50 1.18 -10.87
N LEU A 5 -9.12 1.78 -9.85
CA LEU A 5 -9.15 1.23 -8.50
C LEU A 5 -10.53 0.66 -8.22
N ASP A 6 -10.56 -0.56 -7.73
CA ASP A 6 -11.80 -1.18 -7.27
C ASP A 6 -12.22 -0.58 -5.91
N GLU A 7 -13.51 -0.26 -5.75
CA GLU A 7 -14.02 0.35 -4.52
C GLU A 7 -13.84 -0.56 -3.30
N LYS A 8 -13.90 -1.88 -3.48
CA LYS A 8 -13.63 -2.83 -2.40
C LYS A 8 -12.18 -2.81 -1.97
N ALA A 9 -11.26 -2.65 -2.93
CA ALA A 9 -9.84 -2.50 -2.63
C ALA A 9 -9.55 -1.20 -1.87
N ILE A 10 -10.30 -0.12 -2.14
CA ILE A 10 -10.22 1.13 -1.37
C ILE A 10 -10.74 0.92 0.05
N ALA A 11 -11.89 0.25 0.20
CA ALA A 11 -12.47 -0.05 1.51
C ALA A 11 -11.57 -0.95 2.37
N GLN A 12 -10.91 -1.95 1.75
CA GLN A 12 -10.01 -2.90 2.42
C GLN A 12 -8.56 -2.42 2.44
N TRP A 13 -8.28 -1.16 2.14
CA TRP A 13 -6.91 -0.66 2.07
C TRP A 13 -6.22 -0.63 3.44
N TRP A 14 -6.99 -0.25 4.45
CA TRP A 14 -6.57 -0.22 5.84
C TRP A 14 -6.93 -1.53 6.52
N HIS A 15 -6.15 -1.90 7.54
CA HIS A 15 -6.52 -3.01 8.40
C HIS A 15 -7.47 -2.51 9.47
N ASP A 16 -8.67 -3.05 9.52
CA ASP A 16 -9.72 -2.57 10.43
C ASP A 16 -9.49 -2.96 11.90
N THR A 17 -8.62 -3.93 12.16
CA THR A 17 -8.38 -4.46 13.52
C THR A 17 -6.98 -4.10 14.04
N PRO A 18 -6.88 -3.33 15.13
CA PRO A 18 -5.65 -3.24 15.91
C PRO A 18 -5.33 -4.63 16.45
N ASN A 19 -4.10 -5.11 16.28
CA ASN A 19 -3.77 -6.50 16.61
C ASN A 19 -3.66 -6.71 18.14
N GLY A 20 -3.83 -5.65 18.95
CA GLY A 20 -3.74 -5.69 20.42
C GLY A 20 -2.36 -6.12 20.95
N LYS A 21 -1.40 -6.36 20.05
CA LYS A 21 -0.05 -6.85 20.34
C LYS A 21 0.89 -5.67 20.54
N ARG A 22 1.84 -5.85 21.46
CA ARG A 22 2.87 -4.86 21.76
C ARG A 22 3.78 -4.66 20.53
N GLY A 23 3.69 -3.50 19.87
CA GLY A 23 4.42 -3.19 18.63
C GLY A 23 3.69 -2.18 17.76
N ARG A 24 4.23 -1.89 16.56
CA ARG A 24 3.53 -1.03 15.58
C ARG A 24 2.36 -1.83 14.97
N ASP A 25 1.15 -1.28 15.07
CA ASP A 25 -0.04 -1.91 14.51
C ASP A 25 0.08 -2.12 12.99
N LEU A 26 -0.57 -3.18 12.53
CA LEU A 26 -0.67 -3.54 11.12
C LEU A 26 -1.59 -2.54 10.42
N THR A 27 -1.11 -1.34 10.07
CA THR A 27 -1.99 -0.28 9.54
C THR A 27 -2.59 -0.60 8.17
N TYR A 28 -1.84 -1.33 7.33
CA TYR A 28 -2.24 -1.66 5.96
C TYR A 28 -2.69 -3.11 5.84
N SER A 29 -3.61 -3.39 4.92
CA SER A 29 -3.99 -4.75 4.56
C SER A 29 -2.90 -5.45 3.74
N ASP A 30 -2.91 -6.77 3.71
CA ASP A 30 -1.98 -7.53 2.87
C ASP A 30 -2.24 -7.27 1.39
N GLN A 31 -3.50 -7.02 1.00
CA GLN A 31 -3.84 -6.60 -0.35
C GLN A 31 -3.11 -5.31 -0.73
N ALA A 32 -3.15 -4.26 0.10
CA ALA A 32 -2.43 -3.00 -0.16
C ALA A 32 -0.91 -3.20 -0.33
N ILE A 33 -0.33 -4.14 0.43
CA ILE A 33 1.09 -4.47 0.38
C ILE A 33 1.44 -5.21 -0.93
N VAL A 34 0.60 -6.15 -1.35
CA VAL A 34 0.75 -6.85 -2.63
C VAL A 34 0.61 -5.89 -3.80
N THR A 35 -0.39 -4.99 -3.80
CA THR A 35 -0.55 -3.99 -4.89
C THR A 35 0.68 -3.08 -4.99
N PHE A 36 1.22 -2.67 -3.85
CA PHE A 36 2.46 -1.88 -3.79
C PHE A 36 3.62 -2.63 -4.46
N MET A 37 3.83 -3.90 -4.11
CA MET A 37 4.92 -4.71 -4.70
C MET A 37 4.70 -5.00 -6.18
N MET A 38 3.45 -5.23 -6.60
CA MET A 38 3.13 -5.40 -8.02
C MET A 38 3.50 -4.15 -8.81
N LEU A 39 3.11 -2.96 -8.35
CA LEU A 39 3.46 -1.70 -9.02
C LEU A 39 4.98 -1.49 -9.02
N GLN A 40 5.63 -1.77 -7.89
CA GLN A 40 7.08 -1.71 -7.80
C GLN A 40 7.76 -2.61 -8.85
N ALA A 41 7.27 -3.84 -9.02
CA ALA A 41 7.80 -4.81 -9.98
C ALA A 41 7.51 -4.45 -11.44
N VAL A 42 6.28 -4.02 -11.75
CA VAL A 42 5.84 -3.65 -13.11
C VAL A 42 6.61 -2.44 -13.62
N TYR A 43 6.76 -1.41 -12.79
CA TYR A 43 7.50 -0.19 -13.17
C TYR A 43 8.98 -0.26 -12.85
N LYS A 44 9.46 -1.36 -12.25
CA LYS A 44 10.85 -1.57 -11.81
C LYS A 44 11.39 -0.41 -10.98
N LEU A 45 10.56 0.12 -10.08
CA LEU A 45 10.90 1.27 -9.22
C LEU A 45 11.59 0.83 -7.93
N SER A 46 12.27 1.75 -7.27
CA SER A 46 12.69 1.56 -5.88
C SER A 46 11.48 1.62 -4.96
N LEU A 47 11.54 1.00 -3.78
CA LEU A 47 10.44 1.06 -2.80
C LEU A 47 10.12 2.52 -2.40
N ARG A 48 11.12 3.37 -2.24
CA ARG A 48 10.90 4.81 -1.95
C ARG A 48 10.25 5.56 -3.10
N SER A 49 10.64 5.26 -4.34
CA SER A 49 10.03 5.86 -5.53
C SER A 49 8.58 5.40 -5.71
N THR A 50 8.29 4.14 -5.38
CA THR A 50 6.94 3.56 -5.47
C THR A 50 5.99 4.20 -4.45
N GLU A 51 6.49 4.50 -3.24
CA GLU A 51 5.76 5.24 -2.21
C GLU A 51 5.33 6.62 -2.72
N GLY A 52 6.26 7.40 -3.27
CA GLY A 52 5.97 8.70 -3.87
C GLY A 52 5.00 8.60 -5.06
N PHE A 53 5.22 7.63 -5.95
CA PHE A 53 4.37 7.40 -7.12
C PHE A 53 2.92 7.07 -6.72
N LEU A 54 2.72 6.17 -5.76
CA LEU A 54 1.39 5.81 -5.28
C LEU A 54 0.69 6.99 -4.59
N ASN A 55 1.40 7.77 -3.78
CA ASN A 55 0.82 8.97 -3.17
C ASN A 55 0.40 10.00 -4.23
N SER A 56 1.21 10.21 -5.26
CA SER A 56 0.84 11.08 -6.39
C SER A 56 -0.36 10.52 -7.16
N LEU A 57 -0.46 9.20 -7.33
CA LEU A 57 -1.58 8.55 -8.00
C LEU A 57 -2.88 8.70 -7.20
N PHE A 58 -2.84 8.49 -5.88
CA PHE A 58 -4.01 8.68 -5.01
C PHE A 58 -4.48 10.13 -5.00
N ASN A 59 -3.54 11.09 -4.96
CA ASN A 59 -3.87 12.50 -5.06
C ASN A 59 -4.50 12.84 -6.42
N LEU A 60 -3.98 12.29 -7.51
CA LEU A 60 -4.54 12.48 -8.85
C LEU A 60 -5.97 11.94 -8.99
N MET A 61 -6.25 10.80 -8.34
CA MET A 61 -7.59 10.19 -8.33
C MET A 61 -8.51 10.77 -7.24
N ASN A 62 -8.04 11.75 -6.46
CA ASN A 62 -8.77 12.36 -5.34
C ASN A 62 -9.29 11.33 -4.32
N VAL A 63 -8.51 10.27 -4.06
CA VAL A 63 -8.85 9.23 -3.11
C VAL A 63 -8.09 9.49 -1.79
N PRO A 64 -8.76 9.48 -0.62
CA PRO A 64 -8.13 9.73 0.68
C PRO A 64 -7.34 8.51 1.19
N LEU A 65 -6.51 7.91 0.34
CA LEU A 65 -5.64 6.79 0.68
C LEU A 65 -4.18 7.25 0.78
N LYS A 66 -3.39 6.50 1.55
CA LYS A 66 -1.96 6.70 1.67
C LYS A 66 -1.21 5.44 1.24
N SER A 67 -0.07 5.63 0.58
CA SER A 67 0.80 4.52 0.22
C SER A 67 1.37 3.82 1.47
N PRO A 68 1.51 2.49 1.46
CA PRO A 68 2.30 1.77 2.44
C PRO A 68 3.73 2.34 2.55
N ASP A 69 4.16 2.66 3.77
CA ASP A 69 5.53 3.14 4.01
C ASP A 69 6.55 2.01 3.76
N TYR A 70 7.75 2.36 3.28
CA TYR A 70 8.88 1.42 3.11
C TYR A 70 9.06 0.46 4.29
N SER A 71 8.98 0.96 5.53
CA SER A 71 9.19 0.14 6.73
C SER A 71 8.11 -0.93 6.95
N SER A 72 6.89 -0.66 6.52
CA SER A 72 5.76 -1.60 6.59
C SER A 72 5.91 -2.67 5.50
N VAL A 73 6.23 -2.25 4.29
CA VAL A 73 6.42 -3.14 3.13
C VAL A 73 7.62 -4.05 3.36
N SER A 74 8.78 -3.52 3.75
CA SER A 74 10.01 -4.30 3.94
C SER A 74 9.85 -5.42 4.99
N LYS A 75 9.07 -5.18 6.05
CA LYS A 75 8.81 -6.20 7.09
C LYS A 75 7.85 -7.29 6.62
N ARG A 76 6.83 -6.93 5.82
CA ARG A 76 5.82 -7.90 5.35
C ARG A 76 6.17 -8.58 4.04
N ALA A 77 7.04 -8.00 3.21
CA ALA A 77 7.56 -8.62 1.98
C ALA A 77 8.18 -9.99 2.20
N ARG A 78 8.62 -10.28 3.43
CA ARG A 78 9.21 -11.56 3.80
C ARG A 78 8.18 -12.63 4.18
N THR A 79 6.96 -12.21 4.52
CA THR A 79 5.90 -13.07 5.07
C THR A 79 4.75 -13.27 4.10
N VAL A 80 4.59 -12.37 3.13
CA VAL A 80 3.57 -12.41 2.08
C VAL A 80 4.06 -13.23 0.89
#